data_AF-A0A1V4QUX4-F1
#
_entry.id   AF-A0A1V4QUX4-F1
#
_cell.length_a   1.000
_cell.length_b   1.000
_cell.length_c   1.000
_cell.angle_alpha   90.00
_cell.angle_beta   90.00
_cell.angle_gamma   90.00
#
_symmetry.space_group_name_H-M   'P 1'
#
loop_
_entity.id
_entity.type
_entity.pdbx_description
1 polymer ?
#
loop_
_entity_poly.entity_id
_entity_poly.type
_entity_poly.pdbx_seq_one_letter_code
_entity_poly.pdbx_strand_id
1 'polypeptide(L)'
;MLAAVVAALLIACEQQPGEITGRTSRSDGSPTSVRIQVVDARGNIAWEGSSEFSSGTWYTGSVLKPGTYTVYYFTAMHEPYEGKEQEVTVNPGASVVLNQTF
;
A
#
# COMPACT_ATOMS: atom_id res chain seq x y z
N MET A 1 -3.15 -36.48 -40.55
CA MET A 1 -2.32 -35.35 -40.09
C MET A 1 -3.25 -34.34 -39.46
N LEU A 2 -3.42 -34.37 -38.13
CA LEU A 2 -4.20 -33.36 -37.42
C LEU A 2 -3.22 -32.27 -36.98
N ALA A 3 -3.33 -31.09 -37.58
CA ALA A 3 -2.61 -29.91 -37.12
C ALA A 3 -3.22 -29.49 -35.78
N ALA A 4 -2.51 -29.74 -34.68
CA ALA A 4 -2.82 -29.13 -33.40
C ALA A 4 -2.49 -27.65 -33.51
N VAL A 5 -3.52 -26.84 -33.74
CA VAL A 5 -3.47 -25.39 -33.55
C VAL A 5 -3.26 -25.18 -32.06
N VAL A 6 -2.00 -25.01 -31.66
CA VAL A 6 -1.64 -24.50 -30.34
C VAL A 6 -2.07 -23.04 -30.34
N ALA A 7 -3.33 -22.81 -29.98
CA ALA A 7 -3.76 -21.52 -29.51
C ALA A 7 -2.94 -21.24 -28.26
N ALA A 8 -1.88 -20.44 -28.40
CA ALA A 8 -1.21 -19.82 -27.28
C ALA A 8 -2.25 -18.93 -26.60
N LEU A 9 -2.91 -19.49 -25.58
CA LEU A 9 -3.79 -18.78 -24.69
C LEU A 9 -2.90 -17.75 -23.99
N LEU A 10 -2.93 -16.50 -24.48
CA LEU A 10 -2.48 -15.34 -23.72
C LEU A 10 -3.42 -15.25 -22.51
N ILE A 11 -3.11 -16.01 -21.47
CA ILE A 11 -3.64 -15.74 -20.15
C ILE A 11 -2.96 -14.43 -19.75
N ALA A 12 -3.62 -13.31 -19.99
CA ALA A 12 -3.42 -12.14 -19.15
C ALA A 12 -3.66 -12.65 -17.72
N CYS A 13 -2.58 -12.99 -17.03
CA CYS A 13 -2.65 -13.36 -15.64
C CYS A 13 -3.02 -12.05 -14.94
N GLU A 14 -4.32 -11.77 -14.83
CA GLU A 14 -4.84 -10.70 -13.98
C GLU A 14 -4.49 -11.12 -12.55
N GLN A 15 -3.26 -10.78 -12.15
CA GLN A 15 -2.77 -11.15 -10.84
C GLN A 15 -3.68 -10.53 -9.80
N GLN A 16 -4.16 -11.36 -8.86
CA GLN A 16 -5.08 -10.92 -7.83
C GLN A 16 -4.48 -9.71 -7.10
N PRO A 17 -5.22 -8.60 -6.96
CA PRO A 17 -4.77 -7.44 -6.20
C PRO A 17 -4.39 -7.84 -4.77
N GLY A 18 -3.38 -7.17 -4.24
CA GLY A 18 -3.03 -7.23 -2.83
C GLY A 18 -3.46 -5.97 -2.08
N GLU A 19 -3.18 -5.96 -0.79
CA GLU A 19 -3.48 -4.85 0.10
C GLU A 19 -2.31 -4.55 1.03
N ILE A 20 -2.25 -3.29 1.46
CA ILE A 20 -1.43 -2.87 2.59
C ILE A 20 -2.41 -2.43 3.66
N THR A 21 -2.24 -2.96 4.86
CA THR A 21 -2.87 -2.50 6.09
C THR A 21 -1.78 -1.96 7.01
N GLY A 22 -2.12 -1.01 7.85
CA GLY A 22 -1.17 -0.53 8.81
C GLY A 22 -1.80 -0.03 10.09
N ARG A 23 -0.98 -0.06 11.14
CA ARG A 23 -1.26 0.56 12.41
C ARG A 23 -0.38 1.78 12.62
N THR A 24 -0.96 2.88 13.04
CA THR A 24 -0.28 4.14 13.35
C THR A 24 -0.53 4.48 14.82
N SER A 25 0.52 4.91 15.51
CA SER A 25 0.44 5.29 16.92
C SER A 25 1.35 6.48 17.19
N ARG A 26 1.05 7.24 18.25
CA ARG A 26 1.86 8.37 18.69
C ARG A 26 2.21 8.22 20.15
N SER A 27 3.47 8.50 20.49
CA SER A 27 3.98 8.34 21.85
C SER A 27 3.48 9.43 22.82
N ASP A 28 3.13 10.61 22.31
CA ASP A 28 2.68 11.76 23.09
C ASP A 28 1.17 11.78 23.41
N GLY A 29 0.41 10.83 22.85
CA GLY A 29 -1.04 10.72 23.06
C GLY A 29 -1.89 11.83 22.42
N SER A 30 -1.31 12.70 21.60
CA SER A 30 -2.03 13.83 21.00
C SER A 30 -3.05 13.37 19.93
N PRO A 31 -4.31 13.88 19.96
CA PRO A 31 -5.35 13.50 19.02
C PRO A 31 -5.10 14.18 17.67
N THR A 32 -4.35 13.49 16.83
CA THR A 32 -4.05 13.93 15.46
C THR A 32 -4.20 12.77 14.50
N SER A 33 -4.30 13.09 13.21
CA SER A 33 -4.28 12.12 12.13
C SER A 33 -2.96 12.15 11.39
N VAL A 34 -2.65 11.03 10.76
CA VAL A 34 -1.58 10.89 9.78
C VAL A 34 -2.21 10.72 8.41
N ARG A 35 -1.70 11.46 7.43
CA ARG A 35 -2.00 11.28 6.01
C ARG A 35 -1.03 10.27 5.44
N ILE A 36 -1.50 9.46 4.51
CA ILE A 36 -0.76 8.29 4.02
C ILE A 36 -0.85 8.29 2.50
N GLN A 37 0.29 8.18 1.84
CA GLN A 37 0.37 7.98 0.40
C GLN A 37 1.13 6.69 0.12
N VAL A 38 0.58 5.86 -0.75
CA VAL A 38 1.24 4.66 -1.26
C VAL A 38 1.63 4.96 -2.70
N VAL A 39 2.93 4.99 -2.96
CA VAL A 39 3.51 5.36 -4.25
C VAL A 39 4.14 4.14 -4.89
N ASP A 40 3.84 3.88 -6.15
CA ASP A 40 4.43 2.77 -6.90
C ASP A 40 5.91 3.02 -7.23
N ALA A 41 6.63 1.98 -7.66
CA ALA A 41 8.04 2.10 -8.06
C ALA A 41 8.31 3.06 -9.24
N ARG A 42 7.28 3.58 -9.91
CA ARG A 42 7.38 4.58 -10.98
C ARG A 42 7.14 6.01 -10.48
N GLY A 43 6.84 6.17 -9.19
CA GLY A 43 6.53 7.47 -8.58
C GLY A 43 5.06 7.89 -8.70
N ASN A 44 4.15 7.01 -9.12
CA ASN A 44 2.73 7.34 -9.17
C ASN A 44 2.05 7.03 -7.85
N ILE A 45 1.15 7.90 -7.42
CA ILE A 45 0.29 7.64 -6.28
C ILE A 45 -0.71 6.53 -6.65
N ALA A 46 -0.53 5.37 -6.05
CA ALA A 46 -1.42 4.21 -6.24
C ALA A 46 -2.60 4.24 -5.26
N TRP A 47 -2.43 4.87 -4.10
CA TRP A 47 -3.48 5.06 -3.10
C TRP A 47 -3.16 6.21 -2.15
N GLU A 48 -4.20 6.88 -1.64
CA GLU A 48 -4.09 7.87 -0.57
C GLU A 48 -5.19 7.67 0.47
N GLY A 49 -4.88 8.02 1.71
CA GLY A 49 -5.86 8.03 2.79
C GLY A 49 -5.31 8.65 4.06
N SER A 50 -5.98 8.37 5.17
CA SER A 50 -5.56 8.86 6.48
C SER A 50 -5.95 7.88 7.58
N SER A 51 -5.28 7.98 8.72
CA SER A 51 -5.57 7.24 9.94
C SER A 51 -5.54 8.19 11.13
N GLU A 52 -6.53 8.11 12.01
CA GLU A 52 -6.45 8.79 13.31
C GLU A 52 -5.61 7.93 14.26
N PHE A 53 -4.71 8.53 15.05
CA PHE A 53 -3.90 7.75 16.00
C PHE A 53 -4.73 7.04 17.08
N SER A 54 -5.93 7.53 17.38
CA SER A 54 -6.89 6.96 18.34
C SER A 54 -7.49 5.63 17.88
N SER A 55 -7.84 5.50 16.60
CA SER A 55 -8.34 4.27 15.98
C SER A 55 -7.19 3.42 15.41
N GLY A 56 -6.11 4.08 15.08
CA GLY A 56 -4.79 3.55 14.80
C GLY A 56 -4.69 2.67 13.57
N THR A 57 -5.75 2.35 12.83
CA THR A 57 -5.68 1.38 11.72
C THR A 57 -6.07 2.02 10.39
N TRP A 58 -5.39 1.64 9.30
CA TRP A 58 -5.71 2.02 7.92
C TRP A 58 -5.46 0.85 6.98
N TYR A 59 -6.09 0.85 5.80
CA TYR A 59 -5.86 -0.16 4.78
C TYR A 59 -6.21 0.37 3.40
N THR A 60 -5.51 -0.11 2.37
CA THR A 60 -5.73 0.32 0.98
C THR A 60 -6.94 -0.32 0.32
N GLY A 61 -7.38 -1.47 0.84
CA GLY A 61 -8.58 -2.19 0.39
C GLY A 61 -8.39 -2.94 -0.92
N SER A 62 -7.49 -3.93 -0.96
CA SER A 62 -7.29 -4.88 -2.08
C SER A 62 -7.32 -4.26 -3.49
N VAL A 63 -6.75 -3.06 -3.66
CA VAL A 63 -6.69 -2.33 -4.94
C VAL A 63 -5.29 -2.33 -5.57
N LEU A 64 -4.28 -2.81 -4.84
CA LEU A 64 -2.89 -2.67 -5.27
C LEU A 64 -2.52 -3.81 -6.20
N LYS A 65 -1.99 -3.48 -7.37
CA LYS A 65 -1.37 -4.48 -8.24
C LYS A 65 -0.13 -5.05 -7.53
N PRO A 66 0.27 -6.29 -7.82
CA PRO A 66 1.53 -6.80 -7.28
C PRO A 66 2.70 -5.95 -7.74
N GLY A 67 3.63 -5.67 -6.82
CA GLY A 67 4.76 -4.79 -7.08
C GLY A 67 5.35 -4.17 -5.82
N THR A 68 6.38 -3.37 -6.02
CA THR A 68 7.04 -2.60 -4.97
C THR A 68 6.39 -1.23 -4.83
N TYR A 69 6.17 -0.83 -3.58
CA TYR A 69 5.59 0.44 -3.20
C TYR A 69 6.40 1.09 -2.09
N THR A 70 6.37 2.41 -2.04
CA THR A 70 6.83 3.19 -0.89
C THR A 70 5.63 3.83 -0.21
N VAL A 71 5.49 3.59 1.08
CA VAL A 71 4.46 4.20 1.92
C VAL A 71 5.05 5.44 2.58
N TYR A 72 4.48 6.60 2.29
CA TYR A 72 4.84 7.88 2.88
C TYR A 72 3.80 8.31 3.90
N TYR A 73 4.28 8.95 4.96
CA TYR A 73 3.45 9.45 6.05
C TYR A 73 3.64 10.95 6.20
N PHE A 74 2.54 11.67 6.38
CA PHE A 74 2.54 13.11 6.53
C PHE A 74 1.70 13.54 7.73
N THR A 75 2.05 14.67 8.32
CA THR A 75 1.21 15.35 9.30
C THR A 75 -0.13 15.73 8.66
N ALA A 76 -1.12 16.06 9.50
CA ALA A 76 -2.40 16.59 9.01
C ALA A 76 -2.25 17.84 8.13
N MET A 77 -1.14 18.58 8.27
CA MET A 77 -0.80 19.77 7.50
C MET A 77 0.03 19.49 6.23
N HIS A 78 0.23 18.23 5.84
CA HIS A 78 1.03 17.79 4.68
C HIS A 78 2.54 17.95 4.81
N GLU A 79 3.06 18.03 6.03
CA GLU A 79 4.50 17.97 6.25
C GLU A 79 4.94 16.50 6.32
N PRO A 80 6.01 16.07 5.64
CA PRO A 80 6.46 14.69 5.68
C PRO A 80 7.00 14.34 7.07
N TYR A 81 6.75 13.11 7.51
CA TYR A 81 7.50 12.51 8.60
C TYR A 81 8.80 11.90 8.04
N GLU A 82 9.84 12.73 7.98
CA GLU A 82 11.16 12.36 7.43
C GLU A 82 11.72 11.06 8.04
N GLY A 83 12.14 10.13 7.18
CA GLY A 83 12.73 8.84 7.57
C GLY A 83 11.73 7.85 8.16
N LYS A 84 10.42 8.09 8.01
CA LYS A 84 9.35 7.16 8.41
C LYS A 84 8.74 6.43 7.23
N GLU A 85 9.16 6.72 6.00
CA GLU A 85 8.72 6.01 4.82
C GLU A 85 9.15 4.54 4.84
N GLN A 86 8.31 3.67 4.26
CA GLN A 86 8.52 2.23 4.27
C GLN A 86 8.38 1.66 2.86
N GLU A 87 9.43 0.99 2.38
CA GLU A 87 9.34 0.20 1.16
C GLU A 87 8.70 -1.16 1.46
N VAL A 88 7.73 -1.54 0.63
CA VAL A 88 6.99 -2.79 0.76
C VAL A 88 6.84 -3.47 -0.59
N THR A 89 6.88 -4.80 -0.59
CA THR A 89 6.54 -5.61 -1.76
C THR A 89 5.18 -6.26 -1.54
N VAL A 90 4.22 -5.96 -2.42
CA VAL A 90 2.89 -6.55 -2.44
C VAL A 90 2.90 -7.73 -3.41
N ASN A 91 2.68 -8.93 -2.89
CA ASN A 91 2.52 -10.15 -3.69
C ASN A 91 1.04 -10.35 -4.11
N PRO A 92 0.76 -11.13 -5.17
CA PRO A 92 -0.61 -11.41 -5.61
C PRO A 92 -1.48 -11.96 -4.47
N GLY A 93 -2.63 -11.31 -4.22
CA GLY A 93 -3.59 -11.69 -3.17
C GLY A 93 -3.09 -11.55 -1.74
N ALA A 94 -1.92 -10.94 -1.52
CA ALA A 94 -1.33 -10.81 -0.19
C ALA A 94 -1.81 -9.56 0.56
N SER A 95 -1.82 -9.66 1.89
CA SER A 95 -2.02 -8.54 2.81
C SER A 95 -0.71 -8.26 3.54
N VAL A 96 -0.18 -7.05 3.38
CA VAL A 96 1.05 -6.59 4.06
C VAL A 96 0.66 -5.71 5.25
N VAL A 97 1.18 -6.00 6.43
CA VAL A 97 0.88 -5.26 7.66
C VAL A 97 2.06 -4.37 8.05
N LEU A 98 1.83 -3.07 8.21
CA LEU A 98 2.80 -2.09 8.68
C LEU A 98 2.46 -1.60 10.09
N ASN A 99 3.46 -1.40 10.94
CA ASN A 99 3.27 -0.77 12.26
C ASN A 99 4.21 0.41 12.37
N GLN A 100 3.66 1.61 12.54
CA GLN A 100 4.40 2.84 12.55
C GLN A 100 4.11 3.67 13.81
N THR A 101 5.17 4.12 14.47
CA THR A 101 5.10 5.05 15.59
C THR A 101 5.76 6.37 15.23
N PHE A 102 5.06 7.46 15.56
CA PHE A 102 5.47 8.85 15.34
C PHE A 102 5.80 9.56 16.66
#